data_AF-A0A1J3K1S1-F1
#
_entry.id   AF-A0A1J3K1S1-F1
#
_cell.length_a   1.000
_cell.length_b   1.000
_cell.length_c   1.000
_cell.angle_alpha   90.00
_cell.angle_beta   90.00
_cell.angle_gamma   90.00
#
_symmetry.space_group_name_H-M   'P 1'
#
loop_
_entity.id
_entity.type
_entity.pdbx_description
1 polymer ?
#
loop_
_entity_poly.entity_id
_entity_poly.type
_entity_poly.pdbx_seq_one_letter_code
_entity_poly.pdbx_strand_id
1 'polypeptide(L)'
;WEWMISVSKILEKVNQECGLERFGTGSVRRFFYDAYSRCLNGSIFDGLKMDMVIFAMELLVSNIPDEHLIGAEILCRFSTNKDYSVDTLQKIGTNLAIIERLVEMLNWRNQNQEVVRRSSAEILSRLASKKQNSLRVAEIPGAIESISSLLESTRDSGQATDEIGEHSINQTDLWTFNNLGLLILKRLARDQDNCGKIGKTKGLLSKIVDFTYAEKRLLRDPNVAVAEPYKILAVRRSLKLLRKLVTTTGATGKNLRSNISGIVFTVSNIRETLRHGKKRPELQKIGAEILTFLALDEGATEKIGGTGGVLKG
;
A
#
# COMPACT_ATOMS: atom_id res chain seq x y z
N TRP A 1 -39.04 -27.54 -6.28
CA TRP A 1 -38.39 -26.98 -7.49
C TRP A 1 -38.46 -25.46 -7.52
N GLU A 2 -39.65 -24.84 -7.39
CA GLU A 2 -39.77 -23.36 -7.34
C GLU A 2 -39.00 -22.68 -6.20
N TRP A 3 -38.97 -23.28 -5.01
CA TRP A 3 -38.22 -22.75 -3.86
C TRP A 3 -36.70 -22.66 -4.14
N MET A 4 -36.12 -23.70 -4.74
CA MET A 4 -34.69 -23.71 -5.11
C MET A 4 -34.37 -22.65 -6.17
N ILE A 5 -35.29 -22.41 -7.12
CA ILE A 5 -35.14 -21.37 -8.13
C ILE A 5 -35.21 -19.97 -7.48
N SER A 6 -36.09 -19.78 -6.50
CA SER A 6 -36.21 -18.53 -5.75
C SER A 6 -34.95 -18.22 -4.93
N VAL A 7 -34.41 -19.22 -4.20
CA VAL A 7 -33.18 -19.06 -3.40
C VAL A 7 -31.99 -18.73 -4.31
N SER A 8 -31.82 -19.44 -5.44
CA SER A 8 -30.74 -19.14 -6.38
C SER A 8 -30.82 -17.72 -6.92
N LYS A 9 -32.02 -17.23 -7.28
CA LYS A 9 -32.22 -15.84 -7.74
C LYS A 9 -31.87 -14.81 -6.67
N ILE A 10 -32.20 -15.07 -5.41
CA ILE A 10 -31.85 -14.17 -4.29
C ILE A 10 -30.32 -14.13 -4.13
N LEU A 11 -29.67 -15.30 -4.13
CA LEU A 11 -28.22 -15.37 -4.01
C LEU A 11 -27.52 -14.64 -5.15
N GLU A 12 -27.96 -14.85 -6.40
CA GLU A 12 -27.42 -14.15 -7.57
C GLU A 12 -27.60 -12.63 -7.48
N LYS A 13 -28.80 -12.18 -7.10
CA LYS A 13 -29.10 -10.75 -6.94
C LYS A 13 -28.20 -10.10 -5.88
N VAL A 14 -28.08 -10.71 -4.71
CA VAL A 14 -27.23 -10.19 -3.63
C VAL A 14 -25.76 -10.21 -4.06
N ASN A 15 -25.33 -11.25 -4.76
CA ASN A 15 -23.97 -11.35 -5.29
C ASN A 15 -23.65 -10.20 -6.26
N GLN A 16 -24.60 -9.85 -7.12
CA GLN A 16 -24.51 -8.72 -8.05
C GLN A 16 -24.49 -7.37 -7.32
N GLU A 17 -25.42 -7.15 -6.39
CA GLU A 17 -25.49 -5.91 -5.61
C GLU A 17 -24.23 -5.69 -4.75
N CYS A 18 -23.59 -6.78 -4.30
CA CYS A 18 -22.33 -6.73 -3.54
C CYS A 18 -21.07 -6.67 -4.44
N GLY A 19 -21.19 -6.85 -5.75
CA GLY A 19 -20.05 -6.89 -6.68
C GLY A 19 -19.14 -8.12 -6.48
N LEU A 20 -19.73 -9.24 -6.07
CA LEU A 20 -19.05 -10.49 -5.72
C LEU A 20 -19.22 -11.58 -6.81
N GLU A 21 -19.68 -11.21 -8.01
CA GLU A 21 -20.01 -12.14 -9.10
C GLU A 21 -18.83 -13.05 -9.47
N ARG A 22 -17.62 -12.50 -9.44
CA ARG A 22 -16.37 -13.22 -9.72
C ARG A 22 -16.05 -14.34 -8.72
N PHE A 23 -16.71 -14.37 -7.55
CA PHE A 23 -16.49 -15.36 -6.49
C PHE A 23 -17.60 -16.42 -6.42
N GLY A 24 -18.59 -16.33 -7.31
CA GLY A 24 -19.78 -17.17 -7.28
C GLY A 24 -20.67 -16.91 -6.06
N THR A 25 -21.72 -17.71 -5.91
CA THR A 25 -22.73 -17.52 -4.85
C THR A 25 -22.38 -18.21 -3.53
N GLY A 26 -21.23 -18.89 -3.44
CA GLY A 26 -20.83 -19.66 -2.26
C GLY A 26 -20.69 -18.80 -1.01
N SER A 27 -20.00 -17.66 -1.11
CA SER A 27 -19.77 -16.74 0.02
C SER A 27 -21.07 -16.09 0.49
N VAL A 28 -21.95 -15.70 -0.44
CA VAL A 28 -23.27 -15.13 -0.12
C VAL A 28 -24.17 -16.17 0.55
N ARG A 29 -24.16 -17.40 0.03
CA ARG A 29 -24.90 -18.52 0.64
C ARG A 29 -24.42 -18.80 2.07
N ARG A 30 -23.10 -18.83 2.26
CA ARG A 30 -22.48 -19.02 3.58
C ARG A 30 -22.86 -17.89 4.54
N PHE A 31 -22.81 -16.64 4.09
CA PHE A 31 -23.28 -15.49 4.87
C PHE A 31 -24.71 -15.69 5.40
N PHE A 32 -25.65 -16.08 4.52
CA PHE A 32 -27.04 -16.32 4.94
C PHE A 32 -27.17 -17.49 5.91
N TYR A 33 -26.42 -18.58 5.72
CA TYR A 33 -26.40 -19.69 6.67
C TYR A 33 -25.86 -19.27 8.04
N ASP A 34 -24.77 -18.50 8.09
CA ASP A 34 -24.19 -18.04 9.35
C ASP A 34 -25.12 -17.06 10.07
N ALA A 35 -25.76 -16.14 9.34
CA ALA A 35 -26.77 -15.23 9.90
C ALA A 35 -27.97 -15.99 10.45
N TYR A 36 -28.47 -17.00 9.71
CA TYR A 36 -29.57 -17.86 10.17
C TYR A 36 -29.17 -18.71 11.38
N SER A 37 -27.97 -19.29 11.38
CA SER A 37 -27.43 -20.06 12.50
C SER A 37 -27.34 -19.22 13.78
N ARG A 38 -26.95 -17.94 13.67
CA ARG A 38 -26.96 -16.99 14.80
C ARG A 38 -28.36 -16.71 15.32
N CYS A 39 -29.35 -16.57 14.44
CA CYS A 39 -30.74 -16.43 14.87
C CYS A 39 -31.21 -17.63 15.71
N LEU A 40 -30.80 -18.85 15.33
CA LEU A 40 -31.20 -20.07 16.02
C LEU A 40 -30.45 -20.29 17.34
N ASN A 41 -29.14 -20.04 17.36
CA ASN A 41 -28.29 -20.31 18.52
C ASN A 41 -28.28 -19.18 19.56
N GLY A 42 -28.68 -17.97 19.17
CA GLY A 42 -28.82 -16.81 20.04
C GLY A 42 -30.23 -16.24 19.96
N SER A 43 -30.33 -15.03 19.41
CA SER A 43 -31.59 -14.34 19.15
C SER A 43 -31.70 -13.89 17.71
N ILE A 44 -32.93 -13.58 17.27
CA ILE A 44 -33.16 -12.98 15.95
C ILE A 44 -32.34 -11.69 15.75
N PHE A 45 -32.06 -10.94 16.82
CA PHE A 45 -31.25 -9.73 16.76
C PHE A 45 -29.78 -10.03 16.46
N ASP A 46 -29.27 -11.18 16.83
CA ASP A 46 -27.87 -11.56 16.55
C ASP A 46 -27.65 -11.86 15.07
N GLY A 47 -28.63 -12.47 14.41
CA GLY A 47 -28.61 -12.60 12.95
C GLY A 47 -28.90 -11.28 12.23
N LEU A 48 -29.81 -10.44 12.74
CA LEU A 48 -30.10 -9.13 12.13
C LEU A 48 -28.94 -8.13 12.22
N LYS A 49 -28.10 -8.23 13.26
CA LYS A 49 -26.87 -7.43 13.39
C LYS A 49 -25.75 -7.90 12.45
N MET A 50 -25.87 -9.10 11.88
CA MET A 50 -24.86 -9.65 10.99
C MET A 50 -24.95 -8.97 9.62
N ASP A 51 -23.87 -8.35 9.21
CA ASP A 51 -23.71 -7.83 7.86
C ASP A 51 -22.50 -8.47 7.17
N MET A 52 -22.40 -8.23 5.86
CA MET A 52 -21.36 -8.84 5.02
C MET A 52 -19.94 -8.42 5.42
N VAL A 53 -19.78 -7.25 6.05
CA VAL A 53 -18.48 -6.75 6.54
C VAL A 53 -18.10 -7.46 7.84
N ILE A 54 -19.03 -7.60 8.79
CA ILE A 54 -18.81 -8.35 10.04
C ILE A 54 -18.48 -9.81 9.73
N PHE A 55 -19.27 -10.43 8.85
CA PHE A 55 -19.00 -11.76 8.33
C PHE A 55 -17.58 -11.90 7.78
N ALA A 56 -17.18 -11.00 6.89
CA ALA A 56 -15.86 -11.06 6.29
C ALA A 56 -14.72 -10.76 7.29
N MET A 57 -14.95 -9.91 8.29
CA MET A 57 -14.01 -9.67 9.39
C MET A 57 -13.79 -10.95 10.22
N GLU A 58 -14.85 -11.69 10.52
CA GLU A 58 -14.75 -12.96 11.25
C GLU A 58 -14.04 -14.05 10.45
N LEU A 59 -14.33 -14.16 9.16
CA LEU A 59 -13.59 -15.06 8.26
C LEU A 59 -12.10 -14.72 8.19
N LEU A 60 -11.74 -13.42 8.21
CA LEU A 60 -10.35 -12.96 8.13
C LEU A 60 -9.49 -13.42 9.32
N VAL A 61 -10.09 -13.48 10.51
CA VAL A 61 -9.41 -13.84 11.77
C VAL A 61 -9.63 -15.29 12.19
N SER A 62 -10.34 -16.08 11.39
CA SER A 62 -10.55 -17.49 11.69
C SER A 62 -9.23 -18.29 11.60
N ASN A 63 -9.27 -19.56 11.99
CA ASN A 63 -8.11 -20.45 11.85
C ASN A 63 -8.10 -21.23 10.53
N ILE A 64 -9.03 -20.94 9.62
CA ILE A 64 -9.23 -21.71 8.38
C ILE A 64 -8.65 -20.93 7.18
N PRO A 65 -7.63 -21.45 6.49
CA PRO A 65 -6.96 -20.72 5.40
C PRO A 65 -7.89 -20.23 4.27
N ASP A 66 -8.86 -21.06 3.86
CA ASP A 66 -9.81 -20.71 2.80
C ASP A 66 -10.72 -19.53 3.16
N GLU A 67 -10.98 -19.36 4.47
CA GLU A 67 -11.80 -18.25 4.97
C GLU A 67 -11.06 -16.92 4.92
N HIS A 68 -9.74 -16.94 5.10
CA HIS A 68 -8.93 -15.71 4.97
C HIS A 68 -9.06 -15.11 3.59
N LEU A 69 -9.08 -15.95 2.55
CA LEU A 69 -9.24 -15.50 1.17
C LEU A 69 -10.61 -14.83 0.97
N ILE A 70 -11.68 -15.55 1.34
CA ILE A 70 -13.05 -15.05 1.19
C ILE A 70 -13.24 -13.75 1.98
N GLY A 71 -12.79 -13.71 3.23
CA GLY A 71 -12.86 -12.54 4.09
C GLY A 71 -12.09 -11.34 3.50
N ALA A 72 -10.83 -11.56 3.10
CA ALA A 72 -10.00 -10.49 2.53
C ALA A 72 -10.58 -9.93 1.23
N GLU A 73 -11.11 -10.78 0.36
CA GLU A 73 -11.70 -10.38 -0.92
C GLU A 73 -12.99 -9.56 -0.75
N ILE A 74 -13.88 -9.97 0.16
CA ILE A 74 -15.10 -9.23 0.48
C ILE A 74 -14.74 -7.88 1.10
N LEU A 75 -13.85 -7.84 2.11
CA LEU A 75 -13.43 -6.59 2.74
C LEU A 75 -12.73 -5.66 1.74
N CYS A 76 -11.92 -6.20 0.84
CA CYS A 76 -11.28 -5.44 -0.22
C CYS A 76 -12.33 -4.84 -1.18
N ARG A 77 -13.32 -5.64 -1.61
CA ARG A 77 -14.41 -5.16 -2.46
C ARG A 77 -15.21 -4.04 -1.78
N PHE A 78 -15.61 -4.23 -0.54
CA PHE A 78 -16.44 -3.26 0.19
C PHE A 78 -15.67 -1.98 0.54
N SER A 79 -14.40 -2.11 0.94
CA SER A 79 -13.54 -0.95 1.19
C SER A 79 -13.17 -0.17 -0.07
N THR A 80 -13.29 -0.80 -1.26
CA THR A 80 -13.01 -0.16 -2.55
C THR A 80 -14.24 0.45 -3.23
N ASN A 81 -15.44 -0.01 -2.85
CA ASN A 81 -16.72 0.44 -3.39
C ASN A 81 -17.09 1.87 -2.93
N LYS A 82 -17.64 2.69 -3.83
CA LYS A 82 -18.00 4.09 -3.53
C LYS A 82 -19.10 4.21 -2.48
N ASP A 83 -20.06 3.29 -2.50
CA ASP A 83 -21.26 3.35 -1.68
C ASP A 83 -21.02 2.83 -0.26
N TYR A 84 -20.15 1.80 -0.13
CA TYR A 84 -19.94 1.10 1.15
C TYR A 84 -18.60 1.40 1.84
N SER A 85 -17.63 2.01 1.14
CA SER A 85 -16.26 2.13 1.68
C SER A 85 -16.14 2.94 2.97
N VAL A 86 -16.97 3.96 3.16
CA VAL A 86 -16.88 4.83 4.34
C VAL A 86 -17.22 4.05 5.61
N ASP A 87 -18.35 3.33 5.60
CA ASP A 87 -18.81 2.48 6.70
C ASP A 87 -17.88 1.28 6.91
N THR A 88 -17.50 0.61 5.81
CA THR A 88 -16.57 -0.54 5.86
C THR A 88 -15.23 -0.16 6.52
N LEU A 89 -14.62 0.94 6.08
CA LEU A 89 -13.35 1.41 6.65
C LEU A 89 -13.50 1.94 8.08
N GLN A 90 -14.70 2.34 8.49
CA GLN A 90 -14.98 2.69 9.88
C GLN A 90 -15.00 1.43 10.75
N LYS A 91 -15.77 0.41 10.37
CA LYS A 91 -15.85 -0.89 11.08
C LYS A 91 -14.49 -1.57 11.21
N ILE A 92 -13.75 -1.66 10.10
CA ILE A 92 -12.38 -2.19 10.11
C ILE A 92 -11.47 -1.31 10.97
N GLY A 93 -11.53 0.01 10.79
CA GLY A 93 -10.65 0.96 11.48
C GLY A 93 -10.83 0.98 13.00
N THR A 94 -12.01 0.62 13.51
CA THR A 94 -12.31 0.51 14.96
C THR A 94 -11.95 -0.84 15.56
N ASN A 95 -11.62 -1.85 14.75
CA ASN A 95 -11.29 -3.19 15.21
C ASN A 95 -9.78 -3.45 15.07
N LEU A 96 -9.05 -3.34 16.20
CA LEU A 96 -7.59 -3.46 16.20
C LEU A 96 -7.12 -4.85 15.75
N ALA A 97 -7.82 -5.92 16.15
CA ALA A 97 -7.48 -7.29 15.76
C ALA A 97 -7.52 -7.49 14.24
N ILE A 98 -8.46 -6.82 13.56
CA ILE A 98 -8.51 -6.86 12.09
C ILE A 98 -7.36 -6.08 11.46
N ILE A 99 -7.00 -4.92 12.02
CA ILE A 99 -5.85 -4.16 11.52
C ILE A 99 -4.56 -4.96 11.69
N GLU A 100 -4.36 -5.56 12.86
CA GLU A 100 -3.22 -6.44 13.16
C GLU A 100 -3.16 -7.61 12.18
N ARG A 101 -4.28 -8.30 11.97
CA ARG A 101 -4.38 -9.40 11.02
C ARG A 101 -4.04 -8.99 9.58
N LEU A 102 -4.53 -7.84 9.13
CA LEU A 102 -4.20 -7.29 7.80
C LEU A 102 -2.71 -6.97 7.68
N VAL A 103 -2.07 -6.50 8.76
CA VAL A 103 -0.62 -6.23 8.80
C VAL A 103 0.17 -7.54 8.73
N GLU A 104 -0.23 -8.57 9.48
CA GLU A 104 0.39 -9.91 9.41
C GLU A 104 0.33 -10.49 7.99
N MET A 105 -0.84 -10.37 7.34
CA MET A 105 -1.07 -10.84 5.98
C MET A 105 -0.16 -10.19 4.93
N LEU A 106 0.46 -9.04 5.20
CA LEU A 106 1.46 -8.44 4.31
C LEU A 106 2.73 -9.29 4.19
N ASN A 107 3.01 -10.14 5.18
CA ASN A 107 4.19 -11.00 5.22
C ASN A 107 3.93 -12.40 4.66
N TRP A 108 2.72 -12.69 4.20
CA TRP A 108 2.37 -14.00 3.64
C TRP A 108 2.93 -14.12 2.23
N ARG A 109 3.78 -15.13 1.99
CA ARG A 109 4.55 -15.29 0.73
C ARG A 109 4.19 -16.54 -0.06
N ASN A 110 3.26 -17.37 0.42
CA ASN A 110 2.88 -18.59 -0.28
C ASN A 110 2.07 -18.25 -1.54
N GLN A 111 2.24 -19.03 -2.62
CA GLN A 111 1.56 -18.77 -3.91
C GLN A 111 0.03 -18.65 -3.76
N ASN A 112 -0.57 -19.44 -2.86
CA ASN A 112 -2.02 -19.43 -2.62
C ASN A 112 -2.49 -18.21 -1.80
N GLN A 113 -1.58 -17.40 -1.26
CA GLN A 113 -1.88 -16.28 -0.36
C GLN A 113 -1.59 -14.91 -0.98
N GLU A 114 -1.13 -14.85 -2.24
CA GLU A 114 -0.80 -13.59 -2.89
C GLU A 114 -2.03 -12.65 -3.00
N VAL A 115 -3.19 -13.22 -3.29
CA VAL A 115 -4.46 -12.47 -3.37
C VAL A 115 -4.84 -11.87 -2.00
N VAL A 116 -4.60 -12.61 -0.92
CA VAL A 116 -4.83 -12.15 0.46
C VAL A 116 -3.85 -11.03 0.82
N ARG A 117 -2.57 -11.22 0.51
CA ARG A 117 -1.51 -10.22 0.71
C ARG A 117 -1.85 -8.91 -0.01
N ARG A 118 -2.27 -9.01 -1.27
CA ARG A 118 -2.67 -7.85 -2.11
C ARG A 118 -3.91 -7.16 -1.56
N SER A 119 -4.96 -7.92 -1.25
CA SER A 119 -6.19 -7.40 -0.65
C SER A 119 -5.90 -6.66 0.66
N SER A 120 -5.03 -7.22 1.49
CA SER A 120 -4.60 -6.61 2.75
C SER A 120 -3.89 -5.28 2.53
N ALA A 121 -2.94 -5.23 1.59
CA ALA A 121 -2.24 -4.00 1.22
C ALA A 121 -3.20 -2.93 0.66
N GLU A 122 -4.19 -3.32 -0.14
CA GLU A 122 -5.23 -2.41 -0.65
C GLU A 122 -6.08 -1.81 0.48
N ILE A 123 -6.61 -2.67 1.36
CA ILE A 123 -7.42 -2.27 2.52
C ILE A 123 -6.61 -1.34 3.44
N LEU A 124 -5.38 -1.73 3.82
CA LEU A 124 -4.50 -0.92 4.67
C LEU A 124 -4.17 0.42 4.04
N SER A 125 -3.96 0.47 2.72
CA SER A 125 -3.77 1.73 2.03
C SER A 125 -4.98 2.64 2.27
N ARG A 126 -6.21 2.13 2.12
CA ARG A 126 -7.43 2.91 2.27
C ARG A 126 -7.68 3.31 3.71
N LEU A 127 -7.42 2.43 4.68
CA LEU A 127 -7.47 2.75 6.10
C LEU A 127 -6.55 3.92 6.44
N ALA A 128 -5.28 3.85 6.02
CA ALA A 128 -4.29 4.90 6.27
C ALA A 128 -4.66 6.26 5.62
N SER A 129 -5.68 6.32 4.76
CA SER A 129 -6.14 7.60 4.19
C SER A 129 -6.80 8.52 5.22
N LYS A 130 -7.38 7.95 6.29
CA LYS A 130 -7.96 8.68 7.43
C LYS A 130 -6.90 8.85 8.53
N LYS A 131 -6.80 10.05 9.12
CA LYS A 131 -5.76 10.39 10.11
C LYS A 131 -5.77 9.42 11.31
N GLN A 132 -6.92 9.18 11.92
CA GLN A 132 -7.02 8.29 13.08
C GLN A 132 -6.57 6.85 12.78
N ASN A 133 -6.99 6.32 11.64
CA ASN A 133 -6.62 4.96 11.24
C ASN A 133 -5.13 4.87 10.89
N SER A 134 -4.52 5.95 10.36
CA SER A 134 -3.08 5.97 10.10
C SER A 134 -2.24 5.88 11.37
N LEU A 135 -2.74 6.42 12.49
CA LEU A 135 -2.09 6.26 13.80
C LEU A 135 -2.20 4.81 14.27
N ARG A 136 -3.41 4.24 14.27
CA ARG A 136 -3.67 2.84 14.66
C ARG A 136 -2.84 1.84 13.88
N VAL A 137 -2.74 2.01 12.55
CA VAL A 137 -1.91 1.13 11.70
C VAL A 137 -0.43 1.21 12.08
N ALA A 138 0.08 2.41 12.38
CA ALA A 138 1.48 2.60 12.75
C ALA A 138 1.79 2.27 14.24
N GLU A 139 0.77 2.01 15.04
CA GLU A 139 0.89 1.53 16.43
C GLU A 139 1.02 0.01 16.50
N ILE A 140 0.55 -0.72 15.48
CA ILE A 140 0.76 -2.17 15.40
C ILE A 140 2.27 -2.47 15.37
N PRO A 141 2.78 -3.29 16.31
CA PRO A 141 4.18 -3.70 16.31
C PRO A 141 4.59 -4.35 14.99
N GLY A 142 5.73 -3.95 14.45
CA GLY A 142 6.22 -4.52 13.18
C GLY A 142 5.46 -4.07 11.93
N ALA A 143 4.52 -3.13 12.03
CA ALA A 143 3.71 -2.72 10.88
C ALA A 143 4.53 -2.06 9.78
N ILE A 144 5.47 -1.18 10.13
CA ILE A 144 6.30 -0.48 9.14
C ILE A 144 7.26 -1.46 8.45
N GLU A 145 7.79 -2.43 9.20
CA GLU A 145 8.60 -3.54 8.68
C GLU A 145 7.78 -4.41 7.72
N SER A 146 6.55 -4.73 8.08
CA SER A 146 5.61 -5.51 7.26
C SER A 146 5.22 -4.75 5.98
N ILE A 147 4.99 -3.44 6.07
CA ILE A 147 4.75 -2.59 4.89
C ILE A 147 6.02 -2.48 4.04
N SER A 148 7.21 -2.41 4.67
CA SER A 148 8.49 -2.42 3.98
C SER A 148 8.78 -3.74 3.27
N SER A 149 8.14 -4.85 3.66
CA SER A 149 8.29 -6.15 3.01
C SER A 149 7.59 -6.20 1.63
N LEU A 150 6.67 -5.25 1.37
CA LEU A 150 6.06 -5.04 0.05
C LEU A 150 7.00 -4.33 -0.94
N LEU A 151 8.13 -3.80 -0.45
CA LEU A 151 9.10 -3.03 -1.24
C LEU A 151 10.29 -3.92 -1.64
N GLU A 152 10.31 -4.31 -2.90
CA GLU A 152 11.34 -5.14 -3.52
C GLU A 152 12.13 -4.34 -4.58
N SER A 153 13.46 -4.44 -4.52
CA SER A 153 14.36 -3.73 -5.44
C SER A 153 14.13 -4.23 -6.85
N THR A 154 13.87 -3.30 -7.78
CA THR A 154 13.72 -3.60 -9.21
C THR A 154 15.02 -3.37 -10.00
N ARG A 155 16.16 -3.15 -9.31
CA ARG A 155 17.46 -2.92 -9.96
C ARG A 155 18.19 -4.23 -10.28
N ASP A 156 17.89 -5.30 -9.56
CA ASP A 156 18.60 -6.59 -9.67
C ASP A 156 18.06 -7.49 -10.79
N SER A 157 16.90 -7.18 -11.37
CA SER A 157 16.32 -7.96 -12.47
C SER A 157 16.93 -7.63 -13.85
N GLY A 158 18.02 -6.86 -13.89
CA GLY A 158 18.63 -6.33 -15.12
C GLY A 158 19.88 -7.06 -15.61
N GLN A 159 20.50 -7.95 -14.82
CA GLN A 159 21.74 -8.64 -15.20
C GLN A 159 21.95 -9.89 -14.35
N ALA A 160 21.70 -11.06 -14.97
CA ALA A 160 22.17 -12.43 -14.67
C ALA A 160 21.02 -13.41 -14.94
N THR A 161 20.73 -13.67 -16.22
CA THR A 161 20.09 -14.92 -16.60
C THR A 161 21.18 -15.98 -16.66
N ASP A 162 21.57 -16.49 -15.49
CA ASP A 162 22.14 -17.82 -15.38
C ASP A 162 21.15 -18.68 -14.59
N GLU A 163 20.87 -19.82 -15.18
CA GLU A 163 19.84 -20.78 -14.85
C GLU A 163 19.88 -21.22 -13.39
N ILE A 164 18.73 -21.18 -12.71
CA ILE A 164 18.16 -22.20 -11.81
C ILE A 164 16.80 -21.65 -11.36
N GLY A 165 15.73 -22.37 -11.71
CA GLY A 165 14.35 -21.86 -11.61
C GLY A 165 13.88 -21.60 -10.19
N GLU A 166 13.13 -20.51 -10.00
CA GLU A 166 11.95 -20.46 -9.11
C GLU A 166 11.20 -19.12 -9.25
N HIS A 167 9.89 -19.24 -9.48
CA HIS A 167 8.84 -18.23 -9.29
C HIS A 167 9.03 -16.81 -9.86
N SER A 168 8.80 -16.63 -11.17
CA SER A 168 8.58 -15.29 -11.73
C SER A 168 7.27 -14.71 -11.21
N ILE A 169 7.32 -13.95 -10.11
CA ILE A 169 6.32 -12.91 -9.82
C ILE A 169 6.17 -12.11 -11.11
N ASN A 170 4.97 -12.07 -11.70
CA ASN A 170 4.75 -11.26 -12.89
C ASN A 170 5.20 -9.83 -12.55
N GLN A 171 6.03 -9.21 -13.40
CA GLN A 171 6.58 -7.87 -13.10
C GLN A 171 5.48 -6.85 -12.75
N THR A 172 4.27 -7.02 -13.30
CA THR A 172 3.08 -6.23 -12.94
C THR A 172 2.65 -6.38 -11.48
N ASP A 173 2.66 -7.61 -10.94
CA ASP A 173 2.29 -7.90 -9.56
C ASP A 173 3.33 -7.33 -8.58
N LEU A 174 4.61 -7.44 -8.92
CA LEU A 174 5.72 -6.81 -8.19
C LEU A 174 5.54 -5.29 -8.08
N TRP A 175 5.30 -4.62 -9.21
CA TRP A 175 5.07 -3.18 -9.22
C TRP A 175 3.80 -2.78 -8.47
N THR A 176 2.78 -3.64 -8.46
CA THR A 176 1.55 -3.42 -7.70
C THR A 176 1.84 -3.38 -6.19
N PHE A 177 2.57 -4.37 -5.67
CA PHE A 177 3.00 -4.40 -4.27
C PHE A 177 3.88 -3.20 -3.90
N ASN A 178 4.90 -2.89 -4.71
CA ASN A 178 5.77 -1.74 -4.51
C ASN A 178 4.96 -0.44 -4.42
N ASN A 179 4.01 -0.25 -5.34
CA ASN A 179 3.15 0.91 -5.34
C ASN A 179 2.27 0.98 -4.08
N LEU A 180 1.65 -0.13 -3.66
CA LEU A 180 0.82 -0.18 -2.45
C LEU A 180 1.64 0.13 -1.20
N GLY A 181 2.82 -0.48 -1.04
CA GLY A 181 3.74 -0.19 0.07
C GLY A 181 4.11 1.29 0.15
N LEU A 182 4.54 1.88 -0.97
CA LEU A 182 4.87 3.31 -1.04
C LEU A 182 3.64 4.20 -0.72
N LEU A 183 2.44 3.79 -1.13
CA LEU A 183 1.21 4.55 -0.83
C LEU A 183 0.84 4.51 0.64
N ILE A 184 0.94 3.34 1.28
CA ILE A 184 0.70 3.18 2.72
C ILE A 184 1.70 4.05 3.48
N LEU A 185 3.01 3.90 3.24
CA LEU A 185 4.05 4.70 3.90
C LEU A 185 3.84 6.21 3.72
N LYS A 186 3.51 6.65 2.49
CA LYS A 186 3.20 8.08 2.22
C LYS A 186 1.99 8.58 3.01
N ARG A 187 1.00 7.71 3.25
CA ARG A 187 -0.19 8.04 4.04
C ARG A 187 0.14 8.09 5.53
N LEU A 188 0.96 7.16 6.04
CA LEU A 188 1.45 7.17 7.42
C LEU A 188 2.32 8.40 7.72
N ALA A 189 3.22 8.77 6.79
CA ALA A 189 4.11 9.94 6.88
C ALA A 189 3.40 11.31 6.81
N ARG A 190 2.07 11.35 6.90
CA ARG A 190 1.33 12.60 7.16
C ARG A 190 1.46 13.03 8.62
N ASP A 191 1.70 12.07 9.49
CA ASP A 191 1.96 12.28 10.90
C ASP A 191 3.48 12.32 11.18
N GLN A 192 3.91 13.23 12.04
CA GLN A 192 5.34 13.50 12.29
C GLN A 192 6.00 12.37 13.09
N ASP A 193 5.29 11.74 14.02
CA ASP A 193 5.81 10.62 14.81
C ASP A 193 6.00 9.40 13.93
N ASN A 194 5.05 9.17 13.01
CA ASN A 194 5.17 8.14 11.99
C ASN A 194 6.36 8.37 11.05
N CYS A 195 6.69 9.61 10.68
CA CYS A 195 7.93 9.90 9.94
C CYS A 195 9.17 9.43 10.71
N GLY A 196 9.20 9.66 12.04
CA GLY A 196 10.27 9.19 12.90
C GLY A 196 10.39 7.67 12.94
N LYS A 197 9.26 6.95 13.05
CA LYS A 197 9.23 5.48 13.00
C LYS A 197 9.75 4.96 11.64
N ILE A 198 9.28 5.52 10.52
CA ILE A 198 9.75 5.19 9.16
C ILE A 198 11.26 5.40 9.02
N GLY A 199 11.79 6.50 9.56
CA GLY A 199 13.21 6.80 9.53
C GLY A 199 14.10 5.86 10.34
N LYS A 200 13.55 5.22 11.38
CA LYS A 200 14.26 4.26 12.25
C LYS A 200 14.24 2.84 11.71
N THR A 201 13.26 2.48 10.88
CA THR A 201 13.17 1.13 10.30
C THR A 201 14.37 0.86 9.40
N LYS A 202 15.11 -0.20 9.72
CA LYS A 202 16.39 -0.57 9.10
C LYS A 202 16.25 -0.70 7.57
N GLY A 203 17.09 0.03 6.84
CA GLY A 203 17.18 -0.03 5.37
C GLY A 203 16.00 0.60 4.61
N LEU A 204 14.92 1.01 5.29
CA LEU A 204 13.72 1.52 4.63
C LEU A 204 13.96 2.84 3.90
N LEU A 205 14.74 3.76 4.47
CA LEU A 205 15.11 5.01 3.78
C LEU A 205 15.85 4.75 2.47
N SER A 206 16.78 3.79 2.44
CA SER A 206 17.50 3.40 1.22
C SER A 206 16.52 2.87 0.17
N LYS A 207 15.63 1.94 0.55
CA LYS A 207 14.59 1.41 -0.36
C LYS A 207 13.71 2.53 -0.93
N ILE A 208 13.25 3.48 -0.10
CA ILE A 208 12.44 4.61 -0.56
C ILE A 208 13.22 5.46 -1.57
N VAL A 209 14.49 5.77 -1.29
CA VAL A 209 15.37 6.52 -2.19
C VAL A 209 15.59 5.76 -3.50
N ASP A 210 15.68 4.43 -3.48
CA ASP A 210 15.86 3.65 -4.70
C ASP A 210 14.70 3.79 -5.68
N PHE A 211 13.46 3.86 -5.16
CA PHE A 211 12.27 4.14 -5.97
C PHE A 211 12.17 5.59 -6.45
N THR A 212 13.04 6.52 -6.03
CA THR A 212 13.07 7.88 -6.60
C THR A 212 13.84 7.95 -7.92
N TYR A 213 14.60 6.91 -8.25
CA TYR A 213 15.24 6.81 -9.56
C TYR A 213 14.20 6.73 -10.67
N ALA A 214 14.41 7.52 -11.73
CA ALA A 214 13.56 7.52 -12.90
C ALA A 214 14.41 7.55 -14.15
N GLU A 215 14.23 6.57 -15.04
CA GLU A 215 14.94 6.53 -16.30
C GLU A 215 14.62 7.77 -17.15
N LYS A 216 15.65 8.29 -17.83
CA LYS A 216 15.54 9.46 -18.70
C LYS A 216 14.41 9.37 -19.73
N ARG A 217 14.20 8.18 -20.32
CA ARG A 217 13.09 7.94 -21.27
C ARG A 217 11.72 8.03 -20.59
N LEU A 218 11.57 7.48 -19.39
CA LEU A 218 10.34 7.53 -18.59
C LEU A 218 9.96 8.98 -18.26
N LEU A 219 10.96 9.84 -18.01
CA LEU A 219 10.75 11.25 -17.73
C LEU A 219 10.43 12.10 -18.97
N ARG A 220 11.05 11.79 -20.13
CA ARG A 220 10.96 12.61 -21.36
C ARG A 220 9.86 12.20 -22.33
N ASP A 221 9.50 10.93 -22.36
CA ASP A 221 8.53 10.39 -23.29
C ASP A 221 7.20 10.08 -22.58
N PRO A 222 6.10 10.82 -22.89
CA PRO A 222 4.78 10.52 -22.37
C PRO A 222 4.32 9.10 -22.73
N ASN A 223 4.67 8.59 -23.92
CA ASN A 223 4.23 7.28 -24.40
C ASN A 223 4.82 6.16 -23.56
N VAL A 224 6.11 6.26 -23.19
CA VAL A 224 6.77 5.30 -22.29
C VAL A 224 6.08 5.24 -20.93
N ALA A 225 5.61 6.37 -20.40
CA ALA A 225 4.89 6.36 -19.12
C ALA A 225 3.44 5.90 -19.20
N VAL A 226 2.82 5.98 -20.38
CA VAL A 226 1.54 5.33 -20.64
C VAL A 226 1.74 3.82 -20.74
N ALA A 227 2.83 3.36 -21.34
CA ALA A 227 3.19 1.93 -21.42
C ALA A 227 3.64 1.36 -20.07
N GLU A 228 4.29 2.16 -19.23
CA GLU A 228 4.82 1.76 -17.91
C GLU A 228 4.20 2.57 -16.75
N PRO A 229 2.87 2.54 -16.56
CA PRO A 229 2.16 3.42 -15.64
C PRO A 229 2.53 3.16 -14.17
N TYR A 230 2.86 1.91 -13.83
CA TYR A 230 3.23 1.54 -12.48
C TYR A 230 4.63 2.03 -12.08
N LYS A 231 5.58 2.10 -13.01
CA LYS A 231 6.94 2.60 -12.73
C LYS A 231 6.91 4.10 -12.43
N ILE A 232 6.26 4.89 -13.30
CA ILE A 232 6.12 6.33 -13.08
C ILE A 232 5.30 6.64 -11.81
N LEU A 233 4.31 5.80 -11.50
CA LEU A 233 3.53 5.92 -10.27
C LEU A 233 4.38 5.67 -9.02
N ALA A 234 5.27 4.68 -9.05
CA ALA A 234 6.19 4.39 -7.96
C ALA A 234 7.14 5.56 -7.72
N VAL A 235 7.77 6.11 -8.77
CA VAL A 235 8.59 7.34 -8.72
C VAL A 235 7.81 8.50 -8.10
N ARG A 236 6.57 8.72 -8.54
CA ARG A 236 5.74 9.80 -7.99
C ARG A 236 5.42 9.57 -6.50
N ARG A 237 5.15 8.33 -6.09
CA ARG A 237 4.82 8.01 -4.70
C ARG A 237 6.04 8.12 -3.79
N SER A 238 7.20 7.61 -4.21
CA SER A 238 8.47 7.69 -3.49
C SER A 238 8.93 9.14 -3.32
N LEU A 239 8.90 9.98 -4.37
CA LEU A 239 9.21 11.41 -4.27
C LEU A 239 8.29 12.13 -3.28
N LYS A 240 6.98 11.87 -3.32
CA LYS A 240 6.03 12.48 -2.37
C LYS A 240 6.26 12.02 -0.93
N LEU A 241 6.64 10.75 -0.74
CA LEU A 241 7.01 10.21 0.57
C LEU A 241 8.32 10.83 1.07
N LEU A 242 9.37 10.84 0.25
CA LEU A 242 10.66 11.44 0.59
C LEU A 242 10.50 12.92 0.95
N ARG A 243 9.70 13.67 0.20
CA ARG A 243 9.32 15.05 0.53
C ARG A 243 8.70 15.15 1.94
N LYS A 244 7.79 14.25 2.30
CA LYS A 244 7.18 14.25 3.65
C LYS A 244 8.21 14.00 4.75
N LEU A 245 9.17 13.12 4.51
CA LEU A 245 10.24 12.85 5.47
C LEU A 245 11.18 14.06 5.65
N VAL A 246 11.66 14.68 4.56
CA VAL A 246 12.61 15.82 4.66
C VAL A 246 11.97 17.10 5.19
N THR A 247 10.64 17.26 5.02
CA THR A 247 9.84 18.37 5.56
C THR A 247 9.42 18.17 7.02
N THR A 248 9.75 17.03 7.63
CA THR A 248 9.51 16.80 9.06
C THR A 248 10.29 17.84 9.88
N THR A 249 9.67 18.36 10.94
CA THR A 249 10.25 19.43 11.77
C THR A 249 10.90 18.87 13.04
N GLY A 250 11.58 19.73 13.81
CA GLY A 250 12.20 19.36 15.08
C GLY A 250 13.40 18.40 14.95
N ALA A 251 13.74 17.73 16.06
CA ALA A 251 14.87 16.81 16.14
C ALA A 251 14.71 15.60 15.19
N THR A 252 13.49 15.04 15.11
CA THR A 252 13.16 13.98 14.15
C THR A 252 13.43 14.40 12.72
N GLY A 253 13.02 15.61 12.35
CA GLY A 253 13.28 16.19 11.04
C GLY A 253 14.77 16.34 10.72
N LYS A 254 15.56 16.84 11.67
CA LYS A 254 17.01 16.98 11.53
C LYS A 254 17.67 15.63 11.26
N ASN A 255 17.33 14.62 12.08
CA ASN A 255 17.85 13.26 11.93
C ASN A 255 17.47 12.64 10.57
N LEU A 256 16.20 12.82 10.14
CA LEU A 256 15.75 12.33 8.83
C LEU A 256 16.52 12.97 7.68
N ARG A 257 16.71 14.30 7.68
CA ARG A 257 17.48 14.99 6.64
C ARG A 257 18.93 14.51 6.60
N SER A 258 19.59 14.40 7.76
CA SER A 258 20.96 13.90 7.85
C SER A 258 21.08 12.47 7.29
N ASN A 259 20.20 11.57 7.72
CA ASN A 259 20.18 10.17 7.25
C ASN A 259 19.91 10.07 5.74
N ILE A 260 18.94 10.84 5.22
CA ILE A 260 18.58 10.84 3.79
C ILE A 260 19.70 11.43 2.94
N SER A 261 20.35 12.51 3.37
CA SER A 261 21.53 13.10 2.73
C SER A 261 22.75 12.18 2.79
N GLY A 262 22.79 11.25 3.75
CA GLY A 262 23.80 10.21 3.85
C GLY A 262 23.71 9.13 2.75
N ILE A 263 22.55 8.96 2.13
CA ILE A 263 22.33 7.92 1.10
C ILE A 263 22.89 8.39 -0.24
N VAL A 264 23.82 7.62 -0.80
CA VAL A 264 24.63 7.95 -2.00
C VAL A 264 23.79 8.43 -3.18
N PHE A 265 22.68 7.75 -3.49
CA PHE A 265 21.87 8.03 -4.68
C PHE A 265 20.80 9.11 -4.50
N THR A 266 20.63 9.67 -3.29
CA THR A 266 19.56 10.65 -3.03
C THR A 266 19.66 11.85 -3.97
N VAL A 267 20.80 12.56 -3.97
CA VAL A 267 20.93 13.79 -4.74
C VAL A 267 20.91 13.52 -6.24
N SER A 268 21.54 12.43 -6.71
CA SER A 268 21.58 12.08 -8.13
C SER A 268 20.19 11.75 -8.69
N ASN A 269 19.38 10.95 -7.97
CA ASN A 269 18.05 10.57 -8.43
C ASN A 269 17.13 11.79 -8.55
N ILE A 270 17.17 12.68 -7.56
CA ILE A 270 16.39 13.93 -7.60
C ILE A 270 16.87 14.85 -8.73
N ARG A 271 18.17 14.93 -8.95
CA ARG A 271 18.75 15.71 -10.05
C ARG A 271 18.33 15.20 -11.42
N GLU A 272 18.28 13.89 -11.64
CA GLU A 272 17.81 13.33 -12.91
C GLU A 272 16.34 13.69 -13.17
N THR A 273 15.50 13.66 -12.13
CA THR A 273 14.12 14.15 -12.20
C THR A 273 14.05 15.63 -12.59
N LEU A 274 14.91 16.48 -12.02
CA LEU A 274 14.99 17.91 -12.36
C LEU A 274 15.49 18.15 -13.78
N ARG A 275 16.54 17.45 -14.23
CA ARG A 275 17.15 17.62 -15.56
C ARG A 275 16.27 17.11 -16.70
N HIS A 276 15.50 16.05 -16.47
CA HIS A 276 14.81 15.33 -17.54
C HIS A 276 13.29 15.37 -17.43
N GLY A 277 12.74 15.87 -16.32
CA GLY A 277 11.31 15.97 -16.05
C GLY A 277 10.60 17.17 -16.66
N LYS A 278 11.10 17.83 -17.73
CA LYS A 278 10.45 19.04 -18.32
C LYS A 278 8.97 18.81 -18.69
N LYS A 279 8.62 17.61 -19.15
CA LYS A 279 7.22 17.22 -19.44
C LYS A 279 6.43 16.79 -18.19
N ARG A 280 7.02 16.92 -17.00
CA ARG A 280 6.50 16.48 -15.69
C ARG A 280 6.80 17.55 -14.63
N PRO A 281 6.30 18.78 -14.78
CA PRO A 281 6.62 19.89 -13.88
C PRO A 281 6.29 19.60 -12.41
N GLU A 282 5.24 18.80 -12.15
CA GLU A 282 4.88 18.33 -10.82
C GLU A 282 6.00 17.53 -10.13
N LEU A 283 6.71 16.67 -10.87
CA LEU A 283 7.83 15.91 -10.31
C LEU A 283 9.06 16.79 -10.10
N GLN A 284 9.31 17.73 -11.01
CA GLN A 284 10.40 18.70 -10.86
C GLN A 284 10.19 19.58 -9.64
N LYS A 285 8.96 20.07 -9.42
CA LYS A 285 8.60 20.85 -8.24
C LYS A 285 8.89 20.09 -6.95
N ILE A 286 8.44 18.83 -6.88
CA ILE A 286 8.70 17.98 -5.70
C ILE A 286 10.21 17.75 -5.52
N GLY A 287 10.94 17.52 -6.61
CA GLY A 287 12.40 17.35 -6.57
C GLY A 287 13.12 18.59 -6.06
N ALA A 288 12.71 19.78 -6.49
CA ALA A 288 13.28 21.05 -6.04
C ALA A 288 13.02 21.25 -4.55
N GLU A 289 11.78 21.04 -4.09
CA GLU A 289 11.42 21.09 -2.67
C GLU A 289 12.29 20.13 -1.85
N ILE A 290 12.50 18.89 -2.30
CA ILE A 290 13.35 17.93 -1.59
C ILE A 290 14.77 18.46 -1.43
N LEU A 291 15.42 18.93 -2.50
CA LEU A 291 16.79 19.46 -2.40
C LEU A 291 16.88 20.69 -1.50
N THR A 292 15.90 21.59 -1.57
CA THR A 292 15.83 22.77 -0.68
C THR A 292 15.77 22.36 0.79
N PHE A 293 14.92 21.39 1.15
CA PHE A 293 14.83 20.93 2.52
C PHE A 293 16.07 20.16 2.96
N LEU A 294 16.69 19.36 2.09
CA LEU A 294 17.94 18.68 2.41
C LEU A 294 19.07 19.68 2.68
N ALA A 295 19.15 20.76 1.92
CA ALA A 295 20.16 21.82 2.08
C ALA A 295 20.02 22.65 3.38
N LEU A 296 18.95 22.46 4.17
CA LEU A 296 18.84 23.06 5.50
C LEU A 296 19.79 22.41 6.53
N ASP A 297 20.38 21.26 6.20
CA ASP A 297 21.37 20.58 7.04
C ASP A 297 22.79 20.93 6.53
N GLU A 298 23.64 21.50 7.38
CA GLU A 298 24.96 22.04 7.00
C GLU A 298 25.84 20.99 6.27
N GLY A 299 25.81 19.73 6.71
CA GLY A 299 26.55 18.63 6.07
C GLY A 299 25.97 18.16 4.73
N ALA A 300 24.71 18.50 4.42
CA ALA A 300 24.10 18.21 3.13
C ALA A 300 24.47 19.26 2.07
N THR A 301 24.70 20.51 2.47
CA THR A 301 25.08 21.60 1.57
C THR A 301 26.39 21.30 0.84
N GLU A 302 27.38 20.74 1.53
CA GLU A 302 28.66 20.33 0.92
C GLU A 302 28.49 19.21 -0.10
N LYS A 303 27.64 18.21 0.18
CA LYS A 303 27.36 17.10 -0.76
C LYS A 303 26.57 17.55 -1.98
N ILE A 304 25.62 18.48 -1.80
CA ILE A 304 24.86 19.07 -2.90
C ILE A 304 25.78 19.93 -3.79
N GLY A 305 26.71 20.68 -3.19
CA GLY A 305 27.72 21.48 -3.91
C GLY A 305 28.77 20.62 -4.63
N GLY A 306 29.33 19.62 -3.97
CA GLY A 306 30.41 18.75 -4.48
C GLY A 306 29.98 17.81 -5.60
N THR A 307 28.69 17.52 -5.73
CA THR A 307 28.17 16.68 -6.83
C THR A 307 27.97 17.47 -8.14
N GLY A 308 28.29 18.77 -8.19
CA GLY A 308 28.26 19.58 -9.40
C GLY A 308 26.88 20.21 -9.68
N GLY A 309 26.79 21.53 -9.42
CA GLY A 309 25.80 22.50 -9.90
C GLY A 309 24.37 22.01 -10.15
N VAL A 310 23.42 22.48 -9.33
CA VAL A 310 21.98 22.16 -9.41
C VAL A 310 21.35 22.58 -10.74
N LEU A 311 21.94 23.55 -11.45
CA LEU A 311 21.51 24.04 -12.75
C LEU A 311 22.76 24.43 -13.56
N LYS A 312 22.99 23.80 -14.72
CA LYS A 312 23.62 24.51 -15.83
C LYS A 312 22.46 25.07 -16.63
N GLY A 313 22.43 26.39 -16.79
CA GLY A 313 21.46 27.11 -17.61
C GLY A 313 21.38 26.54 -19.02
#